data_AF-A0A943JPZ3-F1
#
_entry.id   AF-A0A943JPZ3-F1
#
_cell.length_a   1.000
_cell.length_b   1.000
_cell.length_c   1.000
_cell.angle_alpha   90.00
_cell.angle_beta   90.00
_cell.angle_gamma   90.00
#
_symmetry.space_group_name_H-M   'P 1'
#
loop_
_entity.id
_entity.type
_entity.pdbx_description
1 polymer ?
#
loop_
_entity_poly.entity_id
_entity_poly.type
_entity_poly.pdbx_seq_one_letter_code
_entity_poly.pdbx_strand_id
1 'polypeptide(L)'
;MSNGQKNERNNIWFPDIAPILYRGVGSLVQVQRLYLDEVMLEADKLRGNEFVPNYLDMYHTKLENYLNRYYNYGSLAELEKEIIELKKFLASLKIPCSISGRLKNYVAFLEKVRTFIYDGLDPYSINDELGFRIVIGTSRYDDEKSIAQLYEVANKVIAFFVIRKGYQLIKPSPANGLGFNKELFPNVFVPQKGLIYPEYAKYVKDYFVAPKKKGYQALHMVFVTKSGLTIEVQLRTFASHFHAEYVATHLSHKDERYGADTSKELTPEEKEADSRRQTAIKVTFDPEKVKLDSYFSKNGETLDLIGLQETIRDPFNNFYVA
;
A
#
# COMPACT_ATOMS: atom_id res chain seq x y z
N MET A 1 -1.11 -2.26 28.18
CA MET A 1 -1.05 -0.80 27.95
C MET A 1 -1.88 -0.15 29.05
N SER A 2 -1.37 0.89 29.72
CA SER A 2 -2.15 1.57 30.76
C SER A 2 -3.36 2.30 30.14
N ASN A 3 -4.44 2.49 30.91
CA ASN A 3 -5.63 3.22 30.43
C ASN A 3 -5.32 4.67 30.01
N GLY A 4 -4.26 5.28 30.56
CA GLY A 4 -3.81 6.62 30.18
C GLY A 4 -3.26 6.70 28.75
N GLN A 5 -2.37 5.78 28.37
CA GLN A 5 -1.80 5.74 27.01
C GLN A 5 -2.86 5.44 25.93
N LYS A 6 -3.91 4.70 26.29
CA LYS A 6 -5.03 4.40 25.38
C LYS A 6 -5.89 5.65 25.12
N ASN A 7 -6.10 6.49 26.13
CA ASN A 7 -6.87 7.73 26.01
C ASN A 7 -6.12 8.82 25.23
N GLU A 8 -4.79 8.94 25.40
CA GLU A 8 -3.98 9.88 24.61
C GLU A 8 -3.98 9.55 23.11
N ARG A 9 -3.94 8.26 22.75
CA ARG A 9 -3.99 7.82 21.34
C ARG A 9 -5.31 8.12 20.66
N ASN A 10 -6.42 8.06 21.39
CA ASN A 10 -7.76 8.27 20.85
C ASN A 10 -8.06 9.74 20.50
N ASN A 11 -7.16 10.67 20.86
CA ASN A 11 -7.33 12.11 20.64
C ASN A 11 -6.26 12.71 19.70
N ILE A 12 -5.54 11.89 18.92
CA ILE A 12 -4.51 12.40 18.00
C ILE A 12 -5.18 13.09 16.81
N TRP A 13 -5.00 14.40 16.70
CA TRP A 13 -5.46 15.17 15.55
C TRP A 13 -4.33 15.30 14.52
N PHE A 14 -4.56 14.77 13.31
CA PHE A 14 -3.64 14.93 12.19
C PHE A 14 -4.06 16.14 11.35
N PRO A 15 -3.14 17.04 10.97
CA PRO A 15 -3.49 18.17 10.12
C PRO A 15 -4.09 17.73 8.79
N ASP A 16 -5.02 18.54 8.27
CA ASP A 16 -5.73 18.30 7.02
C ASP A 16 -4.88 18.72 5.82
N ILE A 17 -4.77 17.84 4.84
CA ILE A 17 -4.05 18.08 3.60
C ILE A 17 -4.92 18.81 2.57
N ALA A 18 -6.25 18.76 2.69
CA ALA A 18 -7.19 19.30 1.71
C ALA A 18 -6.93 20.78 1.34
N PRO A 19 -6.61 21.70 2.28
CA PRO A 19 -6.30 23.09 1.95
C PRO A 19 -5.11 23.23 0.98
N ILE A 20 -4.09 22.38 1.13
CA ILE A 20 -2.91 22.36 0.26
C ILE A 20 -3.30 21.81 -1.13
N LEU A 21 -4.13 20.77 -1.17
CA LEU A 21 -4.63 20.16 -2.41
C LEU A 21 -5.50 21.12 -3.23
N TYR A 22 -6.32 21.94 -2.59
CA TYR A 22 -7.17 22.92 -3.28
C TYR A 22 -6.38 24.14 -3.77
N ARG A 23 -5.24 24.46 -3.13
CA ARG A 23 -4.41 25.60 -3.49
C ARG A 23 -3.75 25.44 -4.87
N GLY A 24 -3.40 24.22 -5.27
CA GLY A 24 -2.75 23.96 -6.56
C GLY A 24 -1.30 24.43 -6.58
N VAL A 25 -0.44 23.75 -5.82
CA VAL A 25 0.95 24.21 -5.52
C VAL A 25 2.03 23.72 -6.51
N GLY A 26 1.65 23.36 -7.75
CA GLY A 26 2.59 23.09 -8.85
C GLY A 26 2.98 21.61 -9.00
N SER A 27 3.42 20.95 -7.92
CA SER A 27 3.86 19.55 -7.96
C SER A 27 3.49 18.79 -6.69
N LEU A 28 3.36 17.46 -6.77
CA LEU A 28 3.14 16.64 -5.57
C LEU A 28 4.28 16.79 -4.56
N VAL A 29 5.53 16.89 -5.01
CA VAL A 29 6.66 17.08 -4.09
C VAL A 29 6.44 18.31 -3.22
N GLN A 30 5.93 19.39 -3.83
CA GLN A 30 5.60 20.62 -3.13
C GLN A 30 4.40 20.43 -2.18
N VAL A 31 3.36 19.71 -2.60
CA VAL A 31 2.23 19.34 -1.72
C VAL A 31 2.74 18.61 -0.48
N GLN A 32 3.59 17.60 -0.67
CA GLN A 32 4.08 16.77 0.42
C GLN A 32 5.00 17.52 1.36
N ARG A 33 5.86 18.40 0.83
CA ARG A 33 6.72 19.28 1.64
C ARG A 33 5.91 20.26 2.47
N LEU A 34 4.95 20.96 1.85
CA LEU A 34 4.06 21.87 2.58
C LEU A 34 3.23 21.15 3.64
N TYR A 35 2.79 19.92 3.33
CA TYR A 35 2.08 19.12 4.32
C TYR A 35 3.00 18.66 5.45
N LEU A 36 4.24 18.32 5.15
CA LEU A 36 5.25 17.98 6.15
C LEU A 36 5.51 19.16 7.10
N ASP A 37 5.64 20.38 6.56
CA ASP A 37 5.79 21.61 7.34
C ASP A 37 4.60 21.85 8.27
N GLU A 38 3.37 21.63 7.79
CA GLU A 38 2.14 21.74 8.60
C GLU A 38 2.12 20.71 9.73
N VAL A 39 2.53 19.47 9.46
CA VAL A 39 2.66 18.43 10.49
C VAL A 39 3.67 18.84 11.57
N MET A 40 4.82 19.39 11.17
CA MET A 40 5.83 19.84 12.13
C MET A 40 5.29 20.98 13.01
N LEU A 41 4.59 21.95 12.40
CA LEU A 41 4.00 23.08 13.12
C LEU A 41 3.00 22.60 14.20
N GLU A 42 2.16 21.61 13.87
CA GLU A 42 1.24 21.02 14.86
C GLU A 42 1.97 20.21 15.93
N ALA A 43 3.04 19.50 15.55
CA ALA A 43 3.86 18.78 16.52
C ALA A 43 4.54 19.73 17.51
N ASP A 44 5.05 20.88 17.05
CA ASP A 44 5.68 21.91 17.86
C ASP A 44 4.72 22.53 18.89
N LYS A 45 3.46 22.75 18.51
CA LYS A 45 2.42 23.24 19.44
C LYS A 45 2.22 22.30 20.63
N LEU A 46 2.44 20.99 20.45
CA LEU A 46 2.27 19.99 21.50
C LEU A 46 3.52 19.82 22.39
N ARG A 47 4.71 20.21 21.93
CA ARG A 47 5.98 20.00 22.65
C ARG A 47 6.16 20.90 23.88
N GLY A 48 5.39 21.98 24.05
CA GLY A 48 5.52 22.86 25.21
C GLY A 48 6.95 23.42 25.39
N ASN A 49 7.43 23.54 26.63
CA ASN A 49 8.77 24.09 26.94
C ASN A 49 9.89 23.03 27.07
N GLU A 50 9.55 21.73 27.12
CA GLU A 50 10.51 20.63 27.22
C GLU A 50 10.28 19.66 26.05
N PHE A 51 11.32 19.28 25.32
CA PHE A 51 11.17 18.40 24.16
C PHE A 51 10.76 16.98 24.57
N VAL A 52 9.45 16.73 24.64
CA VAL A 52 8.87 15.40 24.79
C VAL A 52 8.30 14.96 23.44
N PRO A 53 8.86 13.92 22.79
CA PRO A 53 8.36 13.43 21.51
C PRO A 53 6.90 12.98 21.58
N ASN A 54 6.11 13.37 20.59
CA ASN A 54 4.70 13.01 20.47
C ASN A 54 4.43 12.20 19.19
N TYR A 55 3.19 11.75 19.00
CA TYR A 55 2.81 10.93 17.85
C TYR A 55 2.91 11.66 16.50
N LEU A 56 2.80 12.99 16.48
CA LEU A 56 3.02 13.79 15.26
C LEU A 56 4.50 13.84 14.88
N ASP A 57 5.43 13.71 15.83
CA ASP A 57 6.86 13.59 15.53
C ASP A 57 7.17 12.30 14.78
N MET A 58 6.61 11.18 15.26
CA MET A 58 6.73 9.89 14.59
C MET A 58 6.11 9.92 13.19
N TYR A 59 4.93 10.55 13.06
CA TYR A 59 4.27 10.75 11.77
C TYR A 59 5.15 11.58 10.83
N HIS A 60 5.59 12.77 11.26
CA HIS A 60 6.48 13.66 10.52
C HIS A 60 7.71 12.93 10.01
N THR A 61 8.49 12.30 10.88
CA THR A 61 9.73 11.61 10.50
C THR A 61 9.46 10.46 9.52
N LYS A 62 8.33 9.75 9.64
CA LYS A 62 7.97 8.72 8.66
C LYS A 62 7.65 9.31 7.29
N LEU A 63 6.94 10.46 7.23
CA LEU A 63 6.66 11.16 5.98
C LEU A 63 7.94 11.72 5.35
N GLU A 64 8.81 12.34 6.16
CA GLU A 64 10.11 12.85 5.73
C GLU A 64 10.99 11.74 5.14
N ASN A 65 11.07 10.58 5.81
CA ASN A 65 11.79 9.41 5.30
C ASN A 65 11.24 8.92 3.96
N TYR A 66 9.92 8.95 3.77
CA TYR A 66 9.30 8.61 2.48
C TYR A 66 9.78 9.58 1.39
N LEU A 67 9.76 10.88 1.64
CA LEU A 67 10.24 11.87 0.67
C LEU A 67 11.72 11.66 0.34
N ASN A 68 12.56 11.52 1.35
CA ASN A 68 14.00 11.37 1.14
C ASN A 68 14.34 10.06 0.41
N ARG A 69 13.59 8.97 0.65
CA ARG A 69 13.84 7.68 0.00
C ARG A 69 13.39 7.62 -1.45
N TYR A 70 12.24 8.21 -1.79
CA TYR A 70 11.64 8.05 -3.13
C TYR A 70 11.92 9.19 -4.09
N TYR A 71 12.31 10.36 -3.58
CA TYR A 71 12.86 11.44 -4.42
C TYR A 71 14.36 11.31 -4.66
N ASN A 72 15.02 10.34 -4.02
CA ASN A 72 16.40 9.98 -4.37
C ASN A 72 16.38 8.98 -5.55
N TYR A 73 17.02 9.36 -6.66
CA TYR A 73 17.19 8.52 -7.85
C TYR A 73 17.77 7.13 -7.55
N GLY A 74 18.51 6.97 -6.43
CA GLY A 74 19.10 5.70 -6.03
C GLY A 74 18.10 4.57 -5.80
N SER A 75 17.04 4.80 -5.02
CA SER A 75 16.06 3.74 -4.69
C SER A 75 15.27 3.28 -5.92
N LEU A 76 14.93 4.22 -6.81
CA LEU A 76 14.21 3.94 -8.05
C LEU A 76 15.10 3.19 -9.05
N ALA A 77 16.36 3.61 -9.20
CA ALA A 77 17.32 2.92 -10.05
C ALA A 77 17.63 1.50 -9.55
N GLU A 78 17.71 1.31 -8.23
CA GLU A 78 17.86 -0.01 -7.62
C GLU A 78 16.63 -0.89 -7.93
N LEU A 79 15.42 -0.39 -7.70
CA LEU A 79 14.19 -1.12 -8.04
C LEU A 79 14.13 -1.50 -9.52
N GLU A 80 14.45 -0.55 -10.42
CA GLU A 80 14.44 -0.79 -11.86
C GLU A 80 15.42 -1.90 -12.25
N LYS A 81 16.63 -1.87 -11.68
CA LYS A 81 17.62 -2.94 -11.87
C LYS A 81 17.07 -4.29 -11.41
N GLU A 82 16.43 -4.36 -10.24
CA GLU A 82 15.82 -5.59 -9.75
C GLU A 82 14.71 -6.11 -10.67
N ILE A 83 13.86 -5.21 -11.20
CA ILE A 83 12.81 -5.56 -12.17
C ILE A 83 13.44 -6.11 -13.45
N ILE A 84 14.48 -5.47 -14.00
CA ILE A 84 15.16 -5.91 -15.23
C ILE A 84 15.78 -7.30 -15.06
N GLU A 85 16.48 -7.53 -13.95
CA GLU A 85 17.09 -8.82 -13.67
C GLU A 85 16.03 -9.93 -13.48
N LEU A 86 14.93 -9.63 -12.78
CA LEU A 86 13.83 -10.56 -12.61
C LEU A 86 13.14 -10.87 -13.96
N LYS A 87 12.94 -9.86 -14.82
CA LYS A 87 12.39 -10.06 -16.16
C LYS A 87 13.23 -11.03 -16.98
N LYS A 88 14.54 -10.84 -16.99
CA LYS A 88 15.48 -11.76 -17.69
C LYS A 88 15.36 -13.18 -17.14
N PHE A 89 15.24 -13.33 -15.83
CA PHE A 89 15.05 -14.64 -15.19
C PHE A 89 13.72 -15.29 -15.61
N LEU A 90 12.59 -14.58 -15.50
CA LEU A 90 11.28 -15.14 -15.86
C LEU A 90 11.14 -15.41 -17.36
N ALA A 91 11.73 -14.58 -18.21
CA ALA A 91 11.80 -14.80 -19.66
C ALA A 91 12.58 -16.07 -20.01
N SER A 92 13.68 -16.36 -19.31
CA SER A 92 14.45 -17.60 -19.51
C SER A 92 13.65 -18.86 -19.18
N LEU A 93 12.61 -18.73 -18.35
CA LEU A 93 11.70 -19.80 -17.96
C LEU A 93 10.45 -19.87 -18.84
N LYS A 94 10.32 -18.99 -19.84
CA LYS A 94 9.16 -18.88 -20.75
C LYS A 94 7.83 -18.69 -20.00
N ILE A 95 7.85 -17.96 -18.89
CA ILE A 95 6.65 -17.67 -18.10
C ILE A 95 6.00 -16.41 -18.67
N PRO A 96 4.75 -16.46 -19.19
CA PRO A 96 4.06 -15.27 -19.66
C PRO A 96 3.60 -14.43 -18.46
N CYS A 97 4.25 -13.28 -18.28
CA CYS A 97 3.88 -12.32 -17.24
C CYS A 97 4.20 -10.88 -17.64
N SER A 98 3.45 -9.93 -17.11
CA SER A 98 3.81 -8.51 -17.15
C SER A 98 4.33 -8.07 -15.78
N ILE A 99 5.30 -7.16 -15.77
CA ILE A 99 5.85 -6.59 -14.54
C ILE A 99 5.86 -5.07 -14.64
N SER A 100 5.15 -4.41 -13.71
CA SER A 100 5.05 -2.95 -13.61
C SER A 100 5.51 -2.44 -12.25
N GLY A 101 6.21 -1.32 -12.24
CA GLY A 101 6.56 -0.62 -11.00
C GLY A 101 5.31 -0.17 -10.25
N ARG A 102 5.41 -0.10 -8.92
CA ARG A 102 4.30 0.33 -8.06
C ARG A 102 4.83 1.17 -6.90
N LEU A 103 4.39 2.43 -6.87
CA LEU A 103 4.51 3.30 -5.71
C LEU A 103 3.17 3.37 -4.99
N LYS A 104 3.17 3.38 -3.66
CA LYS A 104 1.97 3.59 -2.87
C LYS A 104 1.49 5.03 -3.02
N ASN A 105 0.21 5.18 -3.37
CA ASN A 105 -0.49 6.46 -3.39
C ASN A 105 -0.29 7.22 -2.07
N TYR A 106 -0.03 8.53 -2.15
CA TYR A 106 0.33 9.33 -1.00
C TYR A 106 -0.77 9.42 0.05
N VAL A 107 -2.03 9.62 -0.35
CA VAL A 107 -3.17 9.62 0.58
C VAL A 107 -3.29 8.27 1.29
N ALA A 108 -3.20 7.16 0.55
CA ALA A 108 -3.22 5.83 1.13
C ALA A 108 -2.03 5.56 2.07
N PHE A 109 -0.87 6.17 1.79
CA PHE A 109 0.28 6.16 2.69
C PHE A 109 -0.01 6.93 3.98
N LEU A 110 -0.53 8.16 3.91
CA LEU A 110 -0.93 8.94 5.08
C LEU A 110 -1.89 8.17 5.97
N GLU A 111 -3.00 7.66 5.40
CA GLU A 111 -3.99 6.87 6.13
C GLU A 111 -3.37 5.63 6.78
N LYS A 112 -2.41 4.98 6.11
CA LYS A 112 -1.72 3.81 6.65
C LYS A 112 -0.83 4.17 7.85
N VAL A 113 -0.04 5.24 7.76
CA VAL A 113 0.81 5.69 8.87
C VAL A 113 -0.07 6.09 10.06
N ARG A 114 -1.16 6.84 9.83
CA ARG A 114 -2.14 7.20 10.86
C ARG A 114 -2.74 5.96 11.52
N THR A 115 -3.11 4.95 10.73
CA THR A 115 -3.64 3.68 11.24
C THR A 115 -2.66 2.99 12.17
N PHE A 116 -1.38 2.91 11.80
CA PHE A 116 -0.35 2.28 12.65
C PHE A 116 -0.20 3.01 13.98
N ILE A 117 -0.16 4.35 13.95
CA ILE A 117 -0.08 5.17 15.16
C ILE A 117 -1.29 4.92 16.07
N TYR A 118 -2.51 4.92 15.50
CA TYR A 118 -3.74 4.64 16.24
C TYR A 118 -3.77 3.22 16.83
N ASP A 119 -3.28 2.23 16.08
CA ASP A 119 -3.17 0.84 16.53
C ASP A 119 -2.04 0.61 17.55
N GLY A 120 -1.21 1.63 17.82
CA GLY A 120 -0.04 1.49 18.67
C GLY A 120 1.08 0.65 18.05
N LEU A 121 1.04 0.50 16.73
CA LEU A 121 2.07 -0.17 15.94
C LEU A 121 3.15 0.83 15.55
N ASP A 122 4.36 0.32 15.33
CA ASP A 122 5.48 1.14 14.86
C ASP A 122 5.29 1.54 13.38
N PRO A 123 5.10 2.85 13.05
CA PRO A 123 4.96 3.30 11.67
C PRO A 123 6.21 3.02 10.80
N TYR A 124 7.40 2.84 11.39
CA TYR A 124 8.60 2.47 10.63
C TYR A 124 8.59 1.02 10.15
N SER A 125 7.70 0.17 10.67
CA SER A 125 7.48 -1.20 10.18
C SER A 125 6.60 -1.28 8.91
N ILE A 126 6.12 -0.13 8.41
CA ILE A 126 5.54 -0.02 7.07
C ILE A 126 6.68 -0.13 6.05
N ASN A 127 6.58 -1.13 5.18
CA ASN A 127 7.61 -1.51 4.19
C ASN A 127 7.00 -1.79 2.80
N ASP A 128 5.77 -1.33 2.55
CA ASP A 128 4.98 -1.55 1.33
C ASP A 128 4.72 -0.25 0.55
N GLU A 129 5.65 0.70 0.65
CA GLU A 129 5.59 1.98 -0.04
C GLU A 129 6.10 1.91 -1.48
N LEU A 130 7.14 1.10 -1.74
CA LEU A 130 7.74 0.90 -3.06
C LEU A 130 7.83 -0.57 -3.40
N GLY A 131 7.55 -0.88 -4.65
CA GLY A 131 7.53 -2.25 -5.11
C GLY A 131 7.23 -2.38 -6.58
N PHE A 132 6.82 -3.59 -6.97
CA PHE A 132 6.32 -3.87 -8.30
C PHE A 132 5.26 -4.96 -8.26
N ARG A 133 4.48 -5.02 -9.34
CA ARG A 133 3.44 -6.00 -9.54
C ARG A 133 3.82 -6.92 -10.68
N ILE A 134 3.60 -8.22 -10.48
CA ILE A 134 3.68 -9.25 -11.51
C ILE A 134 2.25 -9.72 -11.79
N VAL A 135 1.82 -9.63 -13.04
CA VAL A 135 0.53 -10.17 -13.50
C VAL A 135 0.81 -11.37 -14.40
N ILE A 136 0.23 -12.52 -14.04
CA ILE A 136 0.49 -13.82 -14.66
C ILE A 136 -0.72 -14.26 -15.47
N GLY A 137 -0.44 -14.83 -16.65
CA GLY A 137 -1.47 -15.33 -17.54
C GLY A 137 -2.31 -14.22 -18.18
N THR A 138 -3.33 -14.66 -18.93
CA THR A 138 -4.22 -13.78 -19.70
C THR A 138 -5.71 -14.14 -19.55
N SER A 139 -6.01 -15.18 -18.76
CA SER A 139 -7.37 -15.67 -18.55
C SER A 139 -8.22 -14.65 -17.81
N ARG A 140 -9.44 -14.45 -18.29
CA ARG A 140 -10.43 -13.54 -17.69
C ARG A 140 -10.95 -14.02 -16.33
N TYR A 141 -10.94 -15.32 -16.10
CA TYR A 141 -11.37 -15.96 -14.87
C TYR A 141 -10.28 -16.85 -14.32
N ASP A 142 -10.23 -16.96 -12.99
CA ASP A 142 -9.31 -17.85 -12.32
C ASP A 142 -9.89 -19.25 -12.16
N ASP A 143 -9.02 -20.24 -12.31
CA ASP A 143 -9.30 -21.65 -12.09
C ASP A 143 -8.12 -22.30 -11.33
N GLU A 144 -8.22 -23.60 -11.05
CA GLU A 144 -7.15 -24.32 -10.35
C GLU A 144 -5.80 -24.24 -11.07
N LYS A 145 -5.80 -24.20 -12.41
CA LYS A 145 -4.57 -24.19 -13.21
C LYS A 145 -3.92 -22.81 -13.19
N SER A 146 -4.70 -21.73 -13.37
CA SER A 146 -4.18 -20.36 -13.32
C SER A 146 -3.61 -20.04 -11.93
N ILE A 147 -4.30 -20.49 -10.88
CA ILE A 147 -3.85 -20.31 -9.50
C ILE A 147 -2.61 -21.18 -9.19
N ALA A 148 -2.57 -22.43 -9.65
CA ALA A 148 -1.36 -23.26 -9.50
C ALA A 148 -0.15 -22.63 -10.20
N GLN A 149 -0.33 -22.10 -11.42
CA GLN A 149 0.72 -21.37 -12.15
C GLN A 149 1.18 -20.14 -11.36
N LEU A 150 0.25 -19.34 -10.82
CA LEU A 150 0.57 -18.19 -9.98
C LEU A 150 1.49 -18.57 -8.80
N TYR A 151 1.14 -19.62 -8.06
CA TYR A 151 1.97 -20.06 -6.93
C TYR A 151 3.32 -20.62 -7.37
N GLU A 152 3.38 -21.32 -8.50
CA GLU A 152 4.65 -21.80 -9.06
C GLU A 152 5.59 -20.61 -9.34
N VAL A 153 5.09 -19.58 -10.02
CA VAL A 153 5.86 -18.36 -10.29
C VAL A 153 6.24 -17.66 -9.00
N ALA A 154 5.32 -17.55 -8.02
CA ALA A 154 5.60 -16.94 -6.72
C ALA A 154 6.77 -17.61 -6.01
N ASN A 155 6.80 -18.94 -5.97
CA ASN A 155 7.92 -19.69 -5.37
C ASN A 155 9.23 -19.47 -6.13
N LYS A 156 9.21 -19.36 -7.47
CA LYS A 156 10.41 -19.02 -8.26
C LYS A 156 10.89 -17.59 -8.01
N VAL A 157 9.97 -16.63 -7.84
CA VAL A 157 10.29 -15.24 -7.49
C VAL A 157 10.92 -15.16 -6.10
N ILE A 158 10.37 -15.88 -5.12
CA ILE A 158 10.96 -15.98 -3.78
C ILE A 158 12.37 -16.58 -3.87
N ALA A 159 12.55 -17.69 -4.59
CA ALA A 159 13.86 -18.31 -4.77
C ALA A 159 14.86 -17.37 -5.46
N PHE A 160 14.42 -16.59 -6.45
CA PHE A 160 15.25 -15.59 -7.12
C PHE A 160 15.78 -14.55 -6.12
N PHE A 161 14.91 -13.94 -5.31
CA PHE A 161 15.35 -12.91 -4.37
C PHE A 161 16.10 -13.49 -3.15
N VAL A 162 15.61 -14.57 -2.55
CA VAL A 162 16.22 -15.13 -1.34
C VAL A 162 17.51 -15.88 -1.64
N ILE A 163 17.49 -16.81 -2.59
CA ILE A 163 18.62 -17.73 -2.82
C ILE A 163 19.65 -17.08 -3.75
N ARG A 164 19.20 -16.56 -4.90
CA ARG A 164 20.13 -16.01 -5.91
C ARG A 164 20.63 -14.62 -5.54
N LYS A 165 19.77 -13.75 -5.00
CA LYS A 165 20.15 -12.38 -4.63
C LYS A 165 20.58 -12.24 -3.17
N GLY A 166 20.22 -13.18 -2.31
CA GLY A 166 20.56 -13.14 -0.88
C GLY A 166 19.74 -12.10 -0.10
N TYR A 167 18.51 -11.80 -0.55
CA TYR A 167 17.64 -10.82 0.09
C TYR A 167 16.85 -11.47 1.22
N GLN A 168 16.48 -10.65 2.20
CA GLN A 168 15.71 -11.12 3.35
C GLN A 168 14.23 -10.91 3.12
N LEU A 169 13.44 -11.94 3.41
CA LEU A 169 11.99 -11.84 3.39
C LEU A 169 11.49 -11.46 4.80
N ILE A 170 10.71 -10.38 4.90
CA ILE A 170 10.26 -9.85 6.19
C ILE A 170 8.80 -10.16 6.46
N LYS A 171 8.45 -10.26 7.75
CA LYS A 171 7.07 -10.53 8.15
C LYS A 171 6.20 -9.35 7.72
N PRO A 172 5.07 -9.61 7.03
CA PRO A 172 4.18 -8.54 6.64
C PRO A 172 3.51 -7.94 7.88
N SER A 173 3.14 -6.67 7.77
CA SER A 173 2.20 -6.03 8.70
C SER A 173 0.91 -6.85 8.84
N PRO A 174 0.08 -6.64 9.88
CA PRO A 174 -1.22 -7.31 9.99
C PRO A 174 -2.07 -7.18 8.72
N ALA A 175 -2.89 -8.21 8.46
CA ALA A 175 -3.82 -8.22 7.34
C ALA A 175 -5.09 -7.44 7.72
N ASN A 176 -5.40 -6.40 6.94
CA ASN A 176 -6.57 -5.55 7.18
C ASN A 176 -7.62 -5.75 6.09
N GLY A 177 -8.90 -5.56 6.45
CA GLY A 177 -10.02 -5.65 5.53
C GLY A 177 -10.39 -7.08 5.11
N LEU A 178 -10.21 -8.05 6.01
CA LEU A 178 -10.69 -9.42 5.86
C LEU A 178 -12.23 -9.48 6.01
N GLY A 179 -12.84 -10.58 5.58
CA GLY A 179 -14.31 -10.77 5.59
C GLY A 179 -14.94 -10.83 4.20
N PHE A 180 -14.32 -11.58 3.29
CA PHE A 180 -14.85 -11.81 1.94
C PHE A 180 -16.23 -12.49 1.98
N ASN A 181 -17.19 -11.96 1.22
CA ASN A 181 -18.48 -12.60 1.01
C ASN A 181 -18.58 -13.11 -0.44
N LYS A 182 -18.64 -14.43 -0.60
CA LYS A 182 -18.73 -15.09 -1.90
C LYS A 182 -20.04 -14.82 -2.63
N GLU A 183 -21.13 -14.53 -1.91
CA GLU A 183 -22.43 -14.21 -2.52
C GLU A 183 -22.38 -12.86 -3.25
N LEU A 184 -21.65 -11.89 -2.71
CA LEU A 184 -21.45 -10.58 -3.33
C LEU A 184 -20.48 -10.64 -4.53
N PHE A 185 -19.61 -11.65 -4.56
CA PHE A 185 -18.56 -11.79 -5.57
C PHE A 185 -18.46 -13.25 -6.07
N PRO A 186 -19.50 -13.79 -6.73
CA PRO A 186 -19.58 -15.20 -7.09
C PRO A 186 -18.52 -15.64 -8.11
N ASN A 187 -18.00 -14.69 -8.90
CA ASN A 187 -17.00 -14.94 -9.94
C ASN A 187 -15.56 -14.96 -9.40
N VAL A 188 -15.35 -14.66 -8.11
CA VAL A 188 -14.03 -14.71 -7.48
C VAL A 188 -13.73 -16.15 -7.09
N PHE A 189 -12.72 -16.74 -7.73
CA PHE A 189 -12.27 -18.09 -7.43
C PHE A 189 -11.39 -18.10 -6.18
N VAL A 190 -11.77 -18.87 -5.17
CA VAL A 190 -11.02 -19.01 -3.91
C VAL A 190 -10.45 -20.44 -3.82
N PRO A 191 -9.12 -20.64 -3.91
CA PRO A 191 -8.53 -21.96 -3.75
C PRO A 191 -8.69 -22.47 -2.31
N GLN A 192 -8.75 -23.79 -2.14
CA GLN A 192 -8.88 -24.42 -0.81
C GLN A 192 -7.64 -24.21 0.07
N LYS A 193 -6.45 -24.12 -0.54
CA LYS A 193 -5.19 -23.92 0.17
C LYS A 193 -4.18 -23.17 -0.70
N GLY A 194 -3.24 -22.51 -0.03
CA GLY A 194 -2.11 -21.85 -0.69
C GLY A 194 -1.02 -22.87 -1.02
N LEU A 195 -0.20 -22.54 -2.03
CA LEU A 195 0.91 -23.40 -2.48
C LEU A 195 2.27 -22.69 -2.38
N ILE A 196 2.38 -21.64 -1.55
CA ILE A 196 3.67 -21.11 -1.11
C ILE A 196 4.37 -22.16 -0.25
N TYR A 197 5.68 -22.35 -0.45
CA TYR A 197 6.42 -23.32 0.35
C TYR A 197 6.34 -23.00 1.85
N PRO A 198 6.19 -24.01 2.74
CA PRO A 198 5.90 -23.80 4.16
C PRO A 198 6.88 -22.87 4.89
N GLU A 199 8.16 -22.91 4.53
CA GLU A 199 9.20 -22.07 5.11
C GLU A 199 8.99 -20.57 4.82
N TYR A 200 8.32 -20.24 3.71
CA TYR A 200 8.04 -18.87 3.28
C TYR A 200 6.62 -18.41 3.60
N ALA A 201 5.69 -19.32 3.85
CA ALA A 201 4.26 -19.01 4.02
C ALA A 201 3.98 -17.90 5.05
N LYS A 202 4.71 -17.88 6.18
CA LYS A 202 4.56 -16.87 7.25
C LYS A 202 4.97 -15.44 6.85
N TYR A 203 5.63 -15.28 5.70
CA TYR A 203 6.08 -13.99 5.19
C TYR A 203 5.24 -13.47 4.02
N VAL A 204 4.27 -14.27 3.56
CA VAL A 204 3.42 -13.93 2.42
C VAL A 204 2.00 -13.67 2.91
N LYS A 205 1.43 -12.52 2.55
CA LYS A 205 -0.01 -12.28 2.68
C LYS A 205 -0.70 -12.92 1.48
N ASP A 206 -1.29 -14.08 1.72
CA ASP A 206 -2.02 -14.83 0.70
C ASP A 206 -3.49 -14.44 0.68
N TYR A 207 -3.83 -13.46 -0.15
CA TYR A 207 -5.22 -13.05 -0.33
C TYR A 207 -5.97 -13.89 -1.37
N PHE A 208 -5.37 -14.95 -1.94
CA PHE A 208 -6.13 -15.89 -2.74
C PHE A 208 -6.94 -16.82 -1.84
N VAL A 209 -6.31 -17.38 -0.81
CA VAL A 209 -7.01 -18.21 0.21
C VAL A 209 -7.86 -17.39 1.18
N ALA A 210 -7.46 -16.15 1.45
CA ALA A 210 -8.18 -15.24 2.34
C ALA A 210 -8.42 -13.88 1.65
N PRO A 211 -9.34 -13.80 0.67
CA PRO A 211 -9.62 -12.54 -0.03
C PRO A 211 -10.12 -11.46 0.94
N LYS A 212 -9.92 -10.19 0.55
CA LYS A 212 -10.49 -9.07 1.30
C LYS A 212 -12.00 -8.95 1.07
N LYS A 213 -12.68 -8.13 1.88
CA LYS A 213 -14.15 -7.89 1.82
C LYS A 213 -14.70 -7.74 0.38
N LYS A 214 -13.98 -7.01 -0.48
CA LYS A 214 -14.38 -6.75 -1.89
C LYS A 214 -13.85 -7.76 -2.92
N GLY A 215 -13.46 -8.96 -2.50
CA GLY A 215 -12.91 -9.98 -3.39
C GLY A 215 -11.53 -9.67 -3.96
N TYR A 216 -10.80 -8.74 -3.35
CA TYR A 216 -9.42 -8.45 -3.75
C TYR A 216 -8.52 -9.65 -3.45
N GLN A 217 -7.78 -10.09 -4.48
CA GLN A 217 -6.83 -11.22 -4.40
C GLN A 217 -5.47 -10.80 -4.96
N ALA A 218 -4.42 -11.20 -4.25
CA ALA A 218 -3.01 -11.05 -4.61
C ALA A 218 -2.14 -11.80 -3.59
N LEU A 219 -0.92 -12.14 -3.96
CA LEU A 219 0.12 -12.51 -3.01
C LEU A 219 0.97 -11.28 -2.73
N HIS A 220 1.07 -10.83 -1.48
CA HIS A 220 1.98 -9.73 -1.10
C HIS A 220 3.12 -10.27 -0.26
N MET A 221 4.34 -9.89 -0.63
CA MET A 221 5.55 -10.22 0.10
C MET A 221 6.51 -9.04 0.03
N VAL A 222 7.39 -8.90 1.02
CA VAL A 222 8.32 -7.78 1.08
C VAL A 222 9.74 -8.32 1.27
N PHE A 223 10.64 -7.87 0.40
CA PHE A 223 12.06 -8.19 0.44
C PHE A 223 12.86 -6.99 0.93
N VAL A 224 13.91 -7.25 1.70
CA VAL A 224 14.93 -6.26 2.05
C VAL A 224 16.19 -6.59 1.25
N THR A 225 16.61 -5.65 0.41
CA THR A 225 17.82 -5.78 -0.40
C THR A 225 19.08 -5.64 0.45
N LYS A 226 20.24 -5.89 -0.14
CA LYS A 226 21.54 -5.69 0.53
C LYS A 226 21.82 -4.22 0.89
N SER A 227 21.19 -3.26 0.22
CA SER A 227 21.31 -1.84 0.54
C SER A 227 20.39 -1.41 1.69
N GLY A 228 19.50 -2.30 2.14
CA GLY A 228 18.45 -2.00 3.11
C GLY A 228 17.17 -1.44 2.49
N LEU A 229 17.09 -1.35 1.15
CA LEU A 229 15.84 -0.98 0.47
C LEU A 229 14.79 -2.07 0.65
N THR A 230 13.57 -1.65 1.00
CA THR A 230 12.42 -2.56 1.08
C THR A 230 11.63 -2.53 -0.22
N ILE A 231 11.40 -3.70 -0.82
CA ILE A 231 10.70 -3.88 -2.08
C ILE A 231 9.49 -4.79 -1.86
N GLU A 232 8.28 -4.24 -2.01
CA GLU A 232 7.04 -5.01 -2.05
C GLU A 232 6.89 -5.69 -3.42
N VAL A 233 6.62 -6.99 -3.42
CA VAL A 233 6.27 -7.74 -4.62
C VAL A 233 4.83 -8.22 -4.50
N GLN A 234 4.02 -7.82 -5.48
CA GLN A 234 2.63 -8.26 -5.59
C GLN A 234 2.48 -9.20 -6.78
N LEU A 235 2.06 -10.45 -6.55
CA LEU A 235 1.69 -11.35 -7.64
C LEU A 235 0.17 -11.43 -7.77
N ARG A 236 -0.31 -11.32 -9.01
CA ARG A 236 -1.71 -11.45 -9.39
C ARG A 236 -1.83 -12.30 -10.65
N THR A 237 -2.99 -12.90 -10.82
CA THR A 237 -3.46 -13.39 -12.13
C THR A 237 -4.04 -12.21 -12.92
N PHE A 238 -4.22 -12.38 -14.24
CA PHE A 238 -4.94 -11.38 -15.03
C PHE A 238 -6.35 -11.11 -14.49
N ALA A 239 -7.09 -12.17 -14.12
CA ALA A 239 -8.44 -12.06 -13.56
C ALA A 239 -8.47 -11.26 -12.24
N SER A 240 -7.61 -11.60 -11.27
CA SER A 240 -7.53 -10.87 -9.99
C SER A 240 -7.01 -9.44 -10.16
N HIS A 241 -6.12 -9.18 -11.12
CA HIS A 241 -5.72 -7.84 -11.47
C HIS A 241 -6.90 -7.03 -12.02
N PHE A 242 -7.64 -7.57 -12.99
CA PHE A 242 -8.82 -6.94 -13.56
C PHE A 242 -9.88 -6.65 -12.48
N HIS A 243 -10.17 -7.62 -11.62
CA HIS A 243 -11.11 -7.43 -10.50
C HIS A 243 -10.67 -6.31 -9.57
N ALA A 244 -9.38 -6.25 -9.23
CA ALA A 244 -8.84 -5.26 -8.32
C ALA A 244 -8.86 -3.83 -8.89
N GLU A 245 -8.62 -3.65 -10.19
CA GLU A 245 -8.56 -2.32 -10.83
C GLU A 245 -9.92 -1.83 -11.33
N TYR A 246 -10.89 -2.70 -11.63
CA TYR A 246 -12.17 -2.29 -12.23
C TYR A 246 -13.40 -2.61 -11.39
N VAL A 247 -13.38 -3.64 -10.53
CA VAL A 247 -14.57 -4.05 -9.78
C VAL A 247 -14.50 -3.55 -8.34
N ALA A 248 -13.40 -3.82 -7.65
CA ALA A 248 -13.22 -3.42 -6.25
C ALA A 248 -13.09 -1.90 -6.06
N THR A 249 -12.57 -1.21 -7.08
CA THR A 249 -12.35 0.24 -7.15
C THR A 249 -13.60 1.01 -7.51
N HIS A 250 -14.41 0.59 -8.48
CA HIS A 250 -15.67 1.29 -8.80
C HIS A 250 -16.71 1.21 -7.67
N LEU A 251 -16.66 0.17 -6.83
CA LEU A 251 -17.45 0.09 -5.59
C LEU A 251 -16.86 0.92 -4.42
N SER A 252 -15.81 1.70 -4.63
CA SER A 252 -15.06 2.41 -3.57
C SER A 252 -15.72 3.69 -3.04
N HIS A 253 -16.78 4.18 -3.68
CA HIS A 253 -17.39 5.45 -3.30
C HIS A 253 -18.13 5.46 -1.94
N LYS A 254 -18.24 4.32 -1.22
CA LYS A 254 -19.05 4.27 0.00
C LYS A 254 -18.49 3.63 1.27
N ASP A 255 -17.41 2.84 1.30
CA ASP A 255 -17.04 2.14 2.56
C ASP A 255 -15.54 1.88 2.85
N GLU A 256 -15.28 1.77 4.16
CA GLU A 256 -14.05 1.68 4.96
C GLU A 256 -12.89 0.85 4.36
N ARG A 257 -11.80 1.51 3.95
CA ARG A 257 -10.54 0.86 3.53
C ARG A 257 -9.80 0.16 4.69
N TYR A 258 -10.07 0.59 5.92
CA TYR A 258 -9.44 0.12 7.15
C TYR A 258 -10.54 -0.35 8.11
N GLY A 259 -11.26 -1.40 7.72
CA GLY A 259 -12.40 -1.88 8.49
C GLY A 259 -12.00 -2.47 9.84
N ALA A 260 -12.82 -2.16 10.84
CA ALA A 260 -12.82 -2.81 12.15
C ALA A 260 -12.97 -4.33 12.04
N ASP A 261 -12.38 -5.04 12.99
CA ASP A 261 -12.55 -6.47 13.16
C ASP A 261 -14.00 -6.75 13.59
N THR A 262 -14.87 -7.06 12.62
CA THR A 262 -16.29 -7.34 12.84
C THR A 262 -16.55 -8.65 13.58
N SER A 263 -15.50 -9.36 14.02
CA SER A 263 -15.61 -10.59 14.80
C SER A 263 -15.90 -10.36 16.29
N LYS A 264 -15.82 -9.11 16.78
CA LYS A 264 -16.14 -8.74 18.16
C LYS A 264 -17.39 -7.87 18.24
N GLU A 265 -18.35 -8.25 19.08
CA GLU A 265 -19.41 -7.34 19.50
C GLU A 265 -18.78 -6.20 20.31
N LEU A 266 -18.67 -5.04 19.68
CA LEU A 266 -18.17 -3.82 20.32
C LEU A 266 -19.26 -3.20 21.18
N THR A 267 -18.88 -2.75 22.38
CA THR A 267 -19.72 -1.89 23.22
C THR A 267 -20.04 -0.56 22.52
N PRO A 268 -21.09 0.18 22.93
CA PRO A 268 -21.39 1.51 22.37
C PRO A 268 -20.20 2.47 22.43
N GLU A 269 -19.45 2.47 23.54
CA GLU A 269 -18.24 3.30 23.70
C GLU A 269 -17.13 2.90 22.73
N GLU A 270 -16.93 1.59 22.49
CA GLU A 270 -15.95 1.11 21.53
C GLU A 270 -16.35 1.42 20.08
N LYS A 271 -17.65 1.41 19.76
CA LYS A 271 -18.16 1.83 18.44
C LYS A 271 -17.94 3.31 18.20
N GLU A 272 -18.19 4.15 19.21
CA GLU A 272 -17.94 5.59 19.12
C GLU A 272 -16.43 5.89 18.99
N ALA A 273 -15.59 5.20 19.77
CA ALA A 273 -14.14 5.32 19.66
C ALA A 273 -13.63 4.87 18.28
N ASP A 274 -14.17 3.78 17.73
CA ASP A 274 -13.83 3.30 16.39
C ASP A 274 -14.26 4.32 15.32
N SER A 275 -15.46 4.89 15.43
CA SER A 275 -15.93 5.93 14.50
C SER A 275 -15.04 7.19 14.52
N ARG A 276 -14.65 7.67 15.71
CA ARG A 276 -13.71 8.79 15.86
C ARG A 276 -12.36 8.47 15.26
N ARG A 277 -11.82 7.28 15.54
CA ARG A 277 -10.58 6.76 14.95
C ARG A 277 -10.66 6.74 13.42
N GLN A 278 -11.72 6.17 12.84
CA GLN A 278 -11.88 6.10 11.40
C GLN A 278 -11.92 7.48 10.75
N THR A 279 -12.61 8.43 11.39
CA THR A 279 -12.69 9.83 10.95
C THR A 279 -11.31 10.49 10.95
N ALA A 280 -10.51 10.27 11.99
CA ALA A 280 -9.17 10.84 12.09
C ALA A 280 -8.14 10.18 11.15
N ILE A 281 -8.29 8.89 10.84
CA ILE A 281 -7.45 8.18 9.88
C ILE A 281 -7.73 8.68 8.46
N LYS A 282 -9.00 8.75 8.08
CA LYS A 282 -9.43 9.00 6.70
C LYS A 282 -9.07 10.41 6.26
N VAL A 283 -8.45 10.51 5.09
CA VAL A 283 -8.25 11.79 4.41
C VAL A 283 -9.47 12.04 3.54
N THR A 284 -10.18 13.15 3.78
CA THR A 284 -11.42 13.48 3.06
C THR A 284 -11.27 14.83 2.38
N PHE A 285 -11.58 14.87 1.09
CA PHE A 285 -11.55 16.08 0.29
C PHE A 285 -12.49 15.93 -0.92
N ASP A 286 -12.84 17.05 -1.53
CA ASP A 286 -13.69 17.14 -2.70
C ASP A 286 -12.83 17.10 -3.97
N PRO A 287 -12.93 16.04 -4.78
CA PRO A 287 -12.18 15.91 -6.03
C PRO A 287 -12.33 17.11 -6.97
N GLU A 288 -13.54 17.66 -7.07
CA GLU A 288 -13.85 18.72 -8.02
C GLU A 288 -13.19 20.06 -7.63
N LYS A 289 -12.85 20.21 -6.35
CA LYS A 289 -12.14 21.40 -5.84
C LYS A 289 -10.62 21.31 -6.01
N VAL A 290 -10.08 20.14 -6.31
CA VAL A 290 -8.65 20.00 -6.55
C VAL A 290 -8.34 20.50 -7.94
N LYS A 291 -7.47 21.50 -8.02
CA LYS A 291 -6.98 22.03 -9.29
C LYS A 291 -5.97 21.06 -9.90
N LEU A 292 -6.45 20.02 -10.58
CA LEU A 292 -5.62 18.97 -11.19
C LEU A 292 -4.59 19.54 -12.18
N ASP A 293 -4.99 20.54 -12.96
CA ASP A 293 -4.11 21.30 -13.87
C ASP A 293 -3.05 22.12 -13.15
N SER A 294 -2.98 22.09 -11.82
CA SER A 294 -1.89 22.73 -11.07
C SER A 294 -0.83 21.72 -10.62
N TYR A 295 -0.95 20.44 -11.00
CA TYR A 295 -0.03 19.37 -10.60
C TYR A 295 0.63 18.74 -11.84
N PHE A 296 1.61 19.44 -12.41
CA PHE A 296 2.33 18.98 -13.60
C PHE A 296 3.70 18.38 -13.23
N SER A 297 4.09 17.32 -13.93
CA SER A 297 5.51 16.99 -14.09
C SER A 297 6.14 17.90 -15.16
N LYS A 298 7.47 18.06 -15.15
CA LYS A 298 8.21 18.82 -16.19
C LYS A 298 7.92 18.36 -17.63
N ASN A 299 7.31 17.20 -17.81
CA ASN A 299 7.04 16.58 -19.12
C ASN A 299 5.56 16.70 -19.56
N GLY A 300 4.72 17.43 -18.82
CA GLY A 300 3.34 17.71 -19.22
C GLY A 300 2.33 16.58 -18.98
N GLU A 301 2.74 15.47 -18.37
CA GLU A 301 1.81 14.44 -17.89
C GLU A 301 1.22 14.87 -16.54
N THR A 302 -0.12 15.01 -16.49
CA THR A 302 -0.88 15.32 -15.28
C THR A 302 -0.68 14.20 -14.28
N LEU A 303 -0.18 14.57 -13.11
CA LEU A 303 0.20 13.63 -12.08
C LEU A 303 -1.05 13.24 -11.27
N ASP A 304 -1.59 12.04 -11.48
CA ASP A 304 -2.67 11.45 -10.63
C ASP A 304 -2.12 11.02 -9.26
N LEU A 305 -1.64 12.02 -8.53
CA LEU A 305 -0.80 11.86 -7.35
C LEU A 305 -1.56 11.97 -6.04
N ILE A 306 -2.83 12.37 -6.11
CA ILE A 306 -3.69 12.64 -4.96
C ILE A 306 -4.75 11.53 -4.80
N GLY A 307 -4.82 10.58 -5.74
CA GLY A 307 -5.81 9.51 -5.71
C GLY A 307 -7.21 9.99 -6.06
N LEU A 308 -7.30 10.95 -6.99
CA LEU A 308 -8.58 11.49 -7.43
C LEU A 308 -9.21 10.76 -8.59
N GLN A 309 -8.46 9.96 -9.32
CA GLN A 309 -9.01 8.91 -10.17
C GLN A 309 -7.89 7.91 -10.48
N GLU A 310 -7.70 6.96 -9.56
CA GLU A 310 -7.00 5.69 -9.79
C GLU A 310 -5.66 5.79 -10.52
N THR A 311 -4.57 5.78 -9.73
CA THR A 311 -3.17 5.76 -10.14
C THR A 311 -2.93 4.98 -11.44
N ILE A 312 -2.92 5.68 -12.58
CA ILE A 312 -2.43 5.17 -13.84
C ILE A 312 -1.44 6.21 -14.39
N ARG A 313 -0.16 5.81 -14.35
CA ARG A 313 1.03 6.39 -15.03
C ARG A 313 1.89 7.36 -14.22
N ASP A 314 2.63 6.77 -13.27
CA ASP A 314 4.05 7.07 -13.00
C ASP A 314 4.88 6.42 -14.14
N PRO A 315 6.11 6.88 -14.50
CA PRO A 315 6.82 6.54 -15.74
C PRO A 315 7.27 5.07 -15.87
N PHE A 316 6.92 4.21 -14.90
CA PHE A 316 7.12 2.77 -14.92
C PHE A 316 5.87 1.98 -15.35
N ASN A 317 4.77 2.67 -15.62
CA ASN A 317 3.57 2.06 -16.17
C ASN A 317 3.78 1.85 -17.68
N ASN A 318 4.04 0.59 -18.05
CA ASN A 318 4.32 0.05 -19.38
C ASN A 318 5.80 -0.28 -19.65
N PHE A 319 6.31 -1.28 -18.93
CA PHE A 319 7.29 -2.17 -19.56
C PHE A 319 6.62 -3.51 -19.83
N TYR A 320 5.91 -3.57 -20.96
CA TYR A 320 5.45 -4.83 -21.53
C TYR A 320 6.67 -5.72 -21.77
N VAL A 321 6.67 -6.92 -21.19
CA VAL A 321 7.50 -8.01 -21.72
C VAL A 321 6.63 -8.65 -22.78
N ALA A 322 7.01 -8.43 -24.05
CA ALA A 322 6.49 -9.19 -25.18
C ALA A 322 7.01 -10.62 -25.15
#